data_AF-A0A9C9NIU4-F1
#
_entry.id   AF-A0A9C9NIU4-F1
#
_cell.length_a   1.000
_cell.length_b   1.000
_cell.length_c   1.000
_cell.angle_alpha   90.00
_cell.angle_beta   90.00
_cell.angle_gamma   90.00
#
_symmetry.space_group_name_H-M   'P 1'
#
loop_
_entity.id
_entity.type
_entity.pdbx_description
1 polymer ?
#
loop_
_entity_poly.entity_id
_entity_poly.type
_entity_poly.pdbx_seq_one_letter_code
_entity_poly.pdbx_strand_id
1 'polypeptide(L)'
;MVAEEQLGGAQHEGIALIRQQAGQYEMNHLLESGWLAVTPDFLRAYYTRPEIHPIEESCENEHRLFEKLMETPTAPILDAELAAIADTDAADNYRLVLGYRDHLLKHGSIEAGYLALFQPGAPQVPPVFIEQMVHLVLSGLLADERDPFVLRAAELFFRDQKATTSDGQLML
;
A
#
# COMPACT_ATOMS: atom_id res chain seq x y z
N MET A 1 -24.24 35.87 -13.57
CA MET A 1 -22.81 35.92 -13.95
C MET A 1 -22.08 36.57 -12.81
N VAL A 2 -21.24 35.91 -12.02
CA VAL A 2 -20.66 34.57 -12.05
C VAL A 2 -20.37 34.25 -10.58
N ALA A 3 -20.77 33.08 -10.11
CA ALA A 3 -20.37 32.53 -8.82
C ALA A 3 -19.99 31.08 -9.10
N GLU A 4 -18.78 30.87 -9.58
CA GLU A 4 -18.27 29.55 -10.00
C GLU A 4 -16.74 29.49 -9.92
N GLU A 5 -16.16 29.95 -8.81
CA GLU A 5 -14.70 29.96 -8.63
C GLU A 5 -14.27 29.44 -7.25
N GLN A 6 -14.76 28.26 -6.85
CA GLN A 6 -14.29 27.65 -5.60
C GLN A 6 -14.37 26.11 -5.49
N LEU A 7 -14.71 25.37 -6.55
CA LEU A 7 -14.88 23.91 -6.45
C LEU A 7 -13.80 23.06 -7.12
N GLY A 8 -12.72 23.67 -7.67
CA GLY A 8 -11.68 22.96 -8.40
C GLY A 8 -10.50 22.40 -7.57
N GLY A 9 -10.35 22.82 -6.31
CA GLY A 9 -9.14 22.57 -5.51
C GLY A 9 -9.07 21.19 -4.84
N ALA A 10 -10.18 20.68 -4.32
CA ALA A 10 -10.15 19.51 -3.41
C ALA A 10 -10.13 18.14 -4.13
N GLN A 11 -10.43 18.09 -5.43
CA GLN A 11 -10.51 16.83 -6.20
C GLN A 11 -9.20 16.46 -6.91
N HIS A 12 -8.25 17.38 -6.98
CA HIS A 12 -6.91 17.15 -7.53
C HIS A 12 -5.92 16.62 -6.49
N GLU A 13 -6.20 16.77 -5.19
CA GLU A 13 -5.26 16.40 -4.12
C GLU A 13 -5.16 14.89 -3.88
N GLY A 14 -6.24 14.12 -4.03
CA GLY A 14 -6.22 12.68 -3.75
C GLY A 14 -5.42 11.83 -4.76
N ILE A 15 -5.51 12.16 -6.05
CA ILE A 15 -4.73 11.51 -7.11
C ILE A 15 -3.29 12.03 -7.13
N ALA A 16 -3.10 13.31 -6.79
CA ALA A 16 -1.77 13.88 -6.60
C ALA A 16 -1.06 13.28 -5.38
N LEU A 17 -1.73 12.98 -4.26
CA LEU A 17 -1.07 12.44 -3.06
C LEU A 17 -0.44 11.07 -3.32
N ILE A 18 -1.13 10.19 -4.05
CA ILE A 18 -0.57 8.87 -4.39
C ILE A 18 0.50 8.99 -5.49
N ARG A 19 0.34 9.88 -6.47
CA ARG A 19 1.40 10.14 -7.49
C ARG A 19 2.59 10.96 -6.97
N GLN A 20 2.45 11.63 -5.83
CA GLN A 20 3.49 12.44 -5.17
C GLN A 20 4.13 11.69 -3.99
N GLN A 21 3.43 10.72 -3.38
CA GLN A 21 4.00 9.74 -2.43
C GLN A 21 4.62 8.54 -3.14
N ALA A 22 4.06 8.10 -4.28
CA ALA A 22 4.70 7.15 -5.19
C ALA A 22 5.57 7.92 -6.19
N GLY A 23 6.68 8.44 -5.67
CA GLY A 23 7.70 9.15 -6.44
C GLY A 23 7.80 8.60 -7.86
N GLN A 24 7.73 9.52 -8.83
CA GLN A 24 7.99 9.23 -10.22
C GLN A 24 9.23 8.32 -10.31
N TYR A 25 9.11 7.25 -11.09
CA TYR A 25 10.13 6.24 -11.42
C TYR A 25 10.23 5.03 -10.44
N GLU A 26 9.98 3.82 -10.99
CA GLU A 26 10.35 2.47 -10.49
C GLU A 26 9.39 1.61 -9.61
N MET A 27 8.11 1.95 -9.42
CA MET A 27 7.17 1.02 -8.75
C MET A 27 6.48 0.00 -9.67
N ASN A 28 6.47 0.23 -10.98
CA ASN A 28 5.76 -0.61 -11.94
C ASN A 28 6.74 -1.43 -12.78
N HIS A 29 7.51 -2.31 -12.13
CA HIS A 29 8.32 -3.29 -12.85
C HIS A 29 7.46 -4.52 -13.17
N LEU A 30 7.23 -4.79 -14.46
CA LEU A 30 6.53 -5.99 -14.90
C LEU A 30 7.52 -7.15 -15.05
N LEU A 31 7.15 -8.29 -14.50
CA LEU A 31 7.79 -9.58 -14.75
C LEU A 31 7.49 -10.06 -16.18
N GLU A 32 8.19 -11.10 -16.63
CA GLU A 32 7.91 -11.74 -17.94
C GLU A 32 6.46 -12.23 -18.08
N SER A 33 5.79 -12.54 -16.97
CA SER A 33 4.38 -12.91 -16.94
C SER A 33 3.41 -11.76 -17.20
N GLY A 34 3.90 -10.51 -17.23
CA GLY A 34 3.08 -9.30 -17.27
C GLY A 34 2.50 -8.90 -15.90
N TRP A 35 2.97 -9.50 -14.81
CA TRP A 35 2.55 -9.19 -13.43
C TRP A 35 3.53 -8.23 -12.76
N LEU A 36 3.06 -7.48 -11.77
CA LEU A 36 3.88 -6.54 -11.02
C LEU A 36 4.85 -7.26 -10.07
N ALA A 37 6.13 -6.92 -10.20
CA ALA A 37 7.17 -7.38 -9.31
C ALA A 37 7.06 -6.73 -7.92
N VAL A 38 7.49 -7.45 -6.89
CA VAL A 38 7.65 -6.91 -5.55
C VAL A 38 9.01 -6.18 -5.48
N THR A 39 9.04 -4.91 -5.87
CA THR A 39 10.30 -4.16 -5.93
C THR A 39 10.77 -3.73 -4.53
N PRO A 40 12.09 -3.52 -4.33
CA PRO A 40 12.60 -2.95 -3.09
C PRO A 40 11.96 -1.61 -2.71
N ASP A 41 11.71 -0.74 -3.70
CA ASP A 41 11.12 0.59 -3.44
C ASP A 41 9.64 0.51 -3.08
N PHE A 42 8.90 -0.44 -3.67
CA PHE A 42 7.55 -0.76 -3.23
C PHE A 42 7.53 -1.16 -1.74
N LEU A 43 8.47 -2.00 -1.29
CA LEU A 43 8.56 -2.38 0.12
C LEU A 43 8.94 -1.21 1.03
N ARG A 44 9.89 -0.35 0.61
CA ARG A 44 10.29 0.85 1.36
C ARG A 44 9.12 1.80 1.61
N ALA A 45 8.21 1.95 0.63
CA ALA A 45 7.03 2.78 0.79
C ALA A 45 6.17 2.37 2.01
N TYR A 46 6.10 1.07 2.33
CA TYR A 46 5.42 0.60 3.53
C TYR A 46 6.18 0.92 4.82
N TYR A 47 7.51 0.86 4.80
CA TYR A 47 8.33 1.17 5.99
C TYR A 47 8.33 2.65 6.31
N THR A 48 8.17 3.51 5.31
CA THR A 48 8.08 4.96 5.51
C THR A 48 6.72 5.43 6.02
N ARG A 49 5.75 4.52 6.21
CA ARG A 49 4.46 4.91 6.79
C ARG A 49 4.64 5.32 8.26
N PRO A 50 3.86 6.30 8.77
CA PRO A 50 4.02 6.79 10.15
C PRO A 50 3.89 5.72 11.23
N GLU A 51 3.17 4.63 10.94
CA GLU A 51 2.99 3.51 11.88
C GLU A 51 4.25 2.62 12.03
N ILE A 52 5.24 2.79 11.13
CA ILE A 52 6.49 2.02 11.09
C ILE A 52 7.72 2.91 11.24
N HIS A 53 7.68 4.10 10.63
CA HIS A 53 8.79 5.04 10.63
C HIS A 53 9.13 5.47 12.07
N PRO A 54 10.35 5.22 12.57
CA PRO A 54 10.74 5.61 13.92
C PRO A 54 10.64 7.13 14.12
N ILE A 55 10.28 7.55 15.32
CA ILE A 55 10.33 8.96 15.75
C ILE A 55 11.65 9.23 16.49
N GLU A 56 11.91 10.49 16.88
CA GLU A 56 13.16 10.83 17.58
C GLU A 56 13.30 10.11 18.93
N GLU A 57 12.18 9.85 19.59
CA GLU A 57 12.10 9.17 20.89
C GLU A 57 12.08 7.64 20.79
N SER A 58 12.06 7.08 19.58
CA SER A 58 12.10 5.63 19.36
C SER A 58 13.38 5.01 19.92
N CYS A 59 13.29 3.74 20.31
CA CYS A 59 14.45 3.06 20.91
C CYS A 59 15.52 2.72 19.85
N GLU A 60 16.78 2.58 20.28
CA GLU A 60 17.92 2.29 19.38
C GLU A 60 17.71 1.02 18.53
N ASN A 61 17.06 -0.01 19.09
CA ASN A 61 16.75 -1.24 18.36
C ASN A 61 15.76 -1.02 17.21
N GLU A 62 14.81 -0.09 17.38
CA GLU A 62 13.84 0.26 16.35
C GLU A 62 14.52 1.02 15.21
N HIS A 63 15.34 2.03 15.52
CA HIS A 63 16.15 2.74 14.52
C HIS A 63 17.05 1.80 13.73
N ARG A 64 17.77 0.90 14.43
CA ARG A 64 18.65 -0.09 13.79
C ARG A 64 17.88 -1.04 12.87
N LEU A 65 16.68 -1.47 13.28
CA LEU A 65 15.83 -2.31 12.45
C LEU A 65 15.36 -1.55 11.20
N PHE A 66 14.91 -0.31 11.37
CA PHE A 66 14.46 0.53 10.27
C PHE A 66 15.58 0.78 9.26
N GLU A 67 16.79 1.15 9.70
CA GLU A 67 17.95 1.35 8.83
C GLU A 67 18.29 0.08 8.02
N LYS A 68 18.32 -1.08 8.68
CA LYS A 68 18.53 -2.39 8.03
C LYS A 68 17.49 -2.64 6.94
N LEU A 69 16.22 -2.33 7.19
CA LEU A 69 15.13 -2.50 6.23
C LEU A 69 15.20 -1.48 5.08
N MET A 70 15.64 -0.24 5.34
CA MET A 70 15.82 0.75 4.28
C MET A 70 16.99 0.40 3.36
N GLU A 71 18.09 -0.13 3.91
CA GLU A 71 19.22 -0.62 3.13
C GLU A 71 18.84 -1.87 2.33
N THR A 72 18.28 -2.89 3.00
CA THR A 72 17.89 -4.17 2.40
C THR A 72 16.42 -4.50 2.74
N PRO A 73 15.45 -4.06 1.93
CA PRO A 73 14.01 -4.21 2.22
C PRO A 73 13.54 -5.66 2.38
N THR A 74 14.22 -6.58 1.71
CA THR A 74 13.92 -8.02 1.73
C THR A 74 14.66 -8.77 2.83
N ALA A 75 15.44 -8.08 3.68
CA ALA A 75 16.26 -8.73 4.70
C ALA A 75 15.39 -9.52 5.69
N PRO A 76 15.71 -10.79 5.99
CA PRO A 76 15.01 -11.53 7.01
C PRO A 76 15.21 -10.87 8.39
N ILE A 77 14.13 -10.78 9.14
CA ILE A 77 14.10 -10.23 10.49
C ILE A 77 13.66 -11.34 11.43
N LEU A 78 14.41 -11.57 12.50
CA LEU A 78 14.09 -12.59 13.49
C LEU A 78 13.12 -12.04 14.54
N ASP A 79 12.27 -12.91 15.11
CA ASP A 79 11.36 -12.52 16.20
C ASP A 79 12.10 -11.92 17.41
N ALA A 80 13.33 -12.37 17.66
CA ALA A 80 14.18 -11.82 18.71
C ALA A 80 14.59 -10.36 18.45
N GLU A 81 14.72 -9.94 17.18
CA GLU A 81 14.98 -8.54 16.82
C GLU A 81 13.75 -7.68 17.14
N LEU A 82 12.55 -8.18 16.85
CA LEU A 82 11.29 -7.49 17.15
C LEU A 82 11.00 -7.44 18.65
N ALA A 83 11.32 -8.52 19.38
CA ALA A 83 11.17 -8.58 20.84
C ALA A 83 12.13 -7.65 21.60
N ALA A 84 13.17 -7.14 20.93
CA ALA A 84 14.11 -6.18 21.49
C ALA A 84 13.64 -4.72 21.33
N ILE A 85 12.56 -4.47 20.59
CA ILE A 85 11.92 -3.15 20.51
C ILE A 85 11.19 -2.87 21.82
N ALA A 86 11.43 -1.69 22.39
CA ALA A 86 10.88 -1.33 23.70
C ALA A 86 9.37 -1.06 23.66
N ASP A 87 8.88 -0.45 22.57
CA ASP A 87 7.45 -0.24 22.33
C ASP A 87 6.84 -1.50 21.69
N THR A 88 5.92 -2.12 22.42
CA THR A 88 5.24 -3.34 21.96
C THR A 88 4.30 -3.08 20.78
N ASP A 89 3.69 -1.89 20.72
CA ASP A 89 2.76 -1.53 19.64
C ASP A 89 3.54 -1.31 18.34
N ALA A 90 4.70 -0.65 18.42
CA ALA A 90 5.62 -0.54 17.29
C ALA A 90 6.08 -1.93 16.82
N ALA A 91 6.46 -2.82 17.74
CA ALA A 91 6.86 -4.18 17.40
C ALA A 91 5.73 -4.96 16.70
N ASP A 92 4.48 -4.78 17.12
CA ASP A 92 3.31 -5.38 16.46
C ASP A 92 3.07 -4.82 15.06
N ASN A 93 3.24 -3.52 14.85
CA ASN A 93 3.17 -2.91 13.52
C ASN A 93 4.26 -3.48 12.59
N TYR A 94 5.49 -3.65 13.10
CA TYR A 94 6.56 -4.32 12.37
C TYR A 94 6.20 -5.76 12.00
N ARG A 95 5.63 -6.55 12.93
CA ARG A 95 5.18 -7.93 12.62
C ARG A 95 4.18 -7.96 11.49
N LEU A 96 3.22 -7.03 11.48
CA LEU A 96 2.21 -6.92 10.42
C LEU A 96 2.83 -6.62 9.06
N VAL A 97 3.68 -5.59 8.95
CA VAL A 97 4.29 -5.21 7.67
C VAL A 97 5.28 -6.26 7.17
N LEU A 98 6.02 -6.91 8.08
CA LEU A 98 6.99 -7.96 7.73
C LEU A 98 6.27 -9.24 7.30
N GLY A 99 5.16 -9.61 7.96
CA GLY A 99 4.32 -10.74 7.52
C GLY A 99 3.73 -10.51 6.13
N TYR A 100 3.29 -9.29 5.84
CA TYR A 100 2.85 -8.89 4.50
C TYR A 100 4.00 -8.97 3.47
N ARG A 101 5.16 -8.40 3.77
CA ARG A 101 6.36 -8.49 2.93
C ARG A 101 6.71 -9.95 2.62
N ASP A 102 6.84 -10.79 3.64
CA ASP A 102 7.28 -12.17 3.49
C ASP A 102 6.29 -12.98 2.65
N HIS A 103 4.99 -12.69 2.79
CA HIS A 103 3.95 -13.23 1.93
C HIS A 103 4.14 -12.83 0.46
N LEU A 104 4.36 -11.55 0.17
CA LEU A 104 4.60 -11.10 -1.20
C LEU A 104 5.87 -11.72 -1.80
N LEU A 105 6.97 -11.75 -1.04
CA LEU A 105 8.23 -12.33 -1.49
C LEU A 105 8.10 -13.82 -1.77
N LYS A 106 7.34 -14.56 -0.94
CA LYS A 106 7.06 -15.97 -1.14
C LYS A 106 6.29 -16.23 -2.43
N HIS A 107 5.36 -15.35 -2.80
CA HIS A 107 4.50 -15.50 -3.97
C HIS A 107 5.07 -14.85 -5.25
N GLY A 108 6.08 -13.98 -5.12
CA GLY A 108 6.92 -13.49 -6.21
C GLY A 108 6.34 -12.34 -7.04
N SER A 109 5.06 -12.00 -6.87
CA SER A 109 4.41 -10.86 -7.53
C SER A 109 3.29 -10.29 -6.66
N ILE A 110 2.85 -9.06 -6.96
CA ILE A 110 1.74 -8.42 -6.25
C ILE A 110 0.43 -9.17 -6.50
N GLU A 111 0.13 -9.55 -7.75
CA GLU A 111 -1.05 -10.32 -8.15
C GLU A 111 -1.06 -11.72 -7.54
N ALA A 112 0.08 -12.42 -7.56
CA ALA A 112 0.23 -13.73 -6.94
C ALA A 112 -0.02 -13.66 -5.43
N GLY A 113 0.55 -12.63 -4.78
CA GLY A 113 0.32 -12.33 -3.38
C GLY A 113 -1.15 -12.04 -3.08
N TYR A 114 -1.80 -11.22 -3.91
CA TYR A 114 -3.22 -10.86 -3.77
C TYR A 114 -4.10 -12.10 -3.81
N LEU A 115 -3.94 -12.94 -4.84
CA LEU A 115 -4.71 -14.18 -4.98
C LEU A 115 -4.49 -15.14 -3.80
N ALA A 116 -3.26 -15.20 -3.29
CA ALA A 116 -2.91 -16.05 -2.17
C ALA A 116 -3.49 -15.59 -0.82
N LEU A 117 -3.88 -14.32 -0.67
CA LEU A 117 -4.53 -13.84 0.57
C LEU A 117 -5.90 -14.49 0.80
N PHE A 118 -6.53 -15.00 -0.25
CA PHE A 118 -7.85 -15.65 -0.19
C PHE A 118 -7.76 -17.18 -0.09
N GLN A 119 -6.56 -17.72 0.18
CA GLN A 119 -6.33 -19.15 0.39
C GLN A 119 -6.15 -19.48 1.87
N PRO A 120 -6.45 -20.72 2.31
CA PRO A 120 -6.19 -21.14 3.68
C PRO A 120 -4.72 -20.96 4.08
N GLY A 121 -4.49 -20.40 5.27
CA GLY A 121 -3.14 -20.17 5.80
C GLY A 121 -2.48 -18.86 5.37
N ALA A 122 -3.20 -17.97 4.70
CA ALA A 122 -2.76 -16.59 4.45
C ALA A 122 -2.52 -15.82 5.77
N PRO A 123 -1.56 -14.88 5.81
CA PRO A 123 -1.37 -14.01 6.97
C PRO A 123 -2.58 -13.07 7.13
N GLN A 124 -2.77 -12.57 8.34
CA GLN A 124 -3.68 -11.44 8.56
C GLN A 124 -3.00 -10.18 8.03
N VAL A 125 -3.71 -9.47 7.16
CA VAL A 125 -3.22 -8.26 6.49
C VAL A 125 -4.24 -7.14 6.70
N PRO A 126 -3.82 -5.90 7.00
CA PRO A 126 -4.75 -4.78 7.15
C PRO A 126 -5.54 -4.55 5.86
N PRO A 127 -6.85 -4.23 5.91
CA PRO A 127 -7.67 -4.00 4.72
C PRO A 127 -7.07 -2.99 3.73
N VAL A 128 -6.48 -1.90 4.26
CA VAL A 128 -5.82 -0.87 3.46
C VAL A 128 -4.67 -1.39 2.59
N PHE A 129 -3.97 -2.47 3.00
CA PHE A 129 -2.94 -3.07 2.16
C PHE A 129 -3.57 -3.80 0.98
N ILE A 130 -4.70 -4.48 1.19
CA ILE A 130 -5.43 -5.16 0.12
C ILE A 130 -5.94 -4.14 -0.90
N GLU A 131 -6.51 -3.03 -0.45
CA GLU A 131 -6.93 -1.91 -1.31
C GLU A 131 -5.78 -1.36 -2.15
N GLN A 132 -4.60 -1.15 -1.53
CA GLN A 132 -3.39 -0.70 -2.21
C GLN A 132 -2.91 -1.72 -3.27
N MET A 133 -2.96 -3.02 -2.98
CA MET A 133 -2.63 -4.05 -3.96
C MET A 133 -3.56 -3.97 -5.17
N VAL A 134 -4.87 -3.87 -4.95
CA VAL A 134 -5.86 -3.77 -6.03
C VAL A 134 -5.62 -2.52 -6.87
N HIS A 135 -5.32 -1.38 -6.23
CA HIS A 135 -4.97 -0.15 -6.93
C HIS A 135 -3.73 -0.33 -7.82
N LEU A 136 -2.66 -0.95 -7.31
CA LEU A 136 -1.45 -1.21 -8.10
C LEU A 136 -1.73 -2.12 -9.28
N VAL A 137 -2.42 -3.24 -9.06
CA VAL A 137 -2.79 -4.19 -10.11
C VAL A 137 -3.59 -3.49 -11.21
N LEU A 138 -4.58 -2.68 -10.85
CA LEU A 138 -5.36 -1.92 -11.83
C LEU A 138 -4.52 -0.85 -12.52
N SER A 139 -3.60 -0.19 -11.82
CA SER A 139 -2.67 0.75 -12.44
C SER A 139 -1.75 0.08 -13.45
N GLY A 140 -1.33 -1.17 -13.22
CA GLY A 140 -0.57 -1.96 -14.17
C GLY A 140 -1.40 -2.37 -15.38
N LEU A 141 -2.61 -2.90 -15.15
CA LEU A 141 -3.53 -3.34 -16.20
C LEU A 141 -4.00 -2.20 -17.11
N LEU A 142 -4.15 -1.00 -16.56
CA LEU A 142 -4.67 0.18 -17.26
C LEU A 142 -3.56 1.17 -17.65
N ALA A 143 -2.30 0.75 -17.68
CA ALA A 143 -1.16 1.63 -17.94
C ALA A 143 -1.26 2.39 -19.28
N ASP A 144 -1.82 1.75 -20.31
CA ASP A 144 -2.02 2.34 -21.64
C ASP A 144 -3.44 2.87 -21.90
N GLU A 145 -4.33 2.79 -20.91
CA GLU A 145 -5.71 3.29 -21.00
C GLU A 145 -5.73 4.82 -20.90
N ARG A 146 -6.55 5.46 -21.75
CA ARG A 146 -6.66 6.92 -21.86
C ARG A 146 -8.09 7.41 -21.68
N ASP A 147 -9.09 6.54 -21.68
CA ASP A 147 -10.47 6.91 -21.42
C ASP A 147 -10.63 7.26 -19.92
N PRO A 148 -10.94 8.54 -19.60
CA PRO A 148 -11.10 8.96 -18.22
C PRO A 148 -12.27 8.27 -17.51
N PHE A 149 -13.29 7.80 -18.24
CA PHE A 149 -14.41 7.08 -17.64
C PHE A 149 -14.02 5.66 -17.22
N VAL A 150 -13.17 4.99 -18.00
CA VAL A 150 -12.63 3.66 -17.64
C VAL A 150 -11.73 3.78 -16.41
N LEU A 151 -10.81 4.76 -16.41
CA LEU A 151 -9.94 5.02 -15.26
C LEU A 151 -10.75 5.37 -14.01
N ARG A 152 -11.81 6.17 -14.16
CA ARG A 152 -12.71 6.51 -13.05
C ARG A 152 -13.49 5.30 -12.54
N ALA A 153 -13.99 4.45 -13.42
CA ALA A 153 -14.70 3.23 -13.04
C ALA A 153 -13.79 2.25 -12.30
N ALA A 154 -12.50 2.20 -12.64
CA ALA A 154 -11.52 1.35 -11.95
C ALA A 154 -11.33 1.73 -10.47
N GLU A 155 -11.59 2.99 -10.08
CA GLU A 155 -11.52 3.39 -8.67
C GLU A 155 -12.54 2.64 -7.79
N LEU A 156 -13.64 2.13 -8.34
CA LEU A 156 -14.66 1.40 -7.58
C LEU A 156 -14.12 0.14 -6.89
N PHE A 157 -12.99 -0.40 -7.36
CA PHE A 157 -12.41 -1.63 -6.83
C PHE A 157 -11.55 -1.43 -5.58
N PHE A 158 -11.06 -0.22 -5.32
CA PHE A 158 -10.15 0.05 -4.20
C PHE A 158 -10.54 1.25 -3.34
N ARG A 159 -11.55 2.02 -3.77
CA ARG A 159 -12.03 3.17 -3.03
C ARG A 159 -13.24 2.81 -2.18
N ASP A 160 -13.22 3.21 -0.91
CA ASP A 160 -14.37 3.15 -0.02
C ASP A 160 -15.61 3.77 -0.67
N GLN A 161 -16.67 2.97 -0.76
CA GLN A 161 -17.98 3.42 -1.21
C GLN A 161 -18.81 3.83 0.00
N LYS A 162 -19.18 5.12 0.09
CA LYS A 162 -20.10 5.58 1.12
C LYS A 162 -21.53 5.36 0.67
N ALA A 163 -22.04 4.16 0.88
CA ALA A 163 -23.46 3.88 0.72
C ALA A 163 -24.26 4.56 1.83
N THR A 164 -25.11 5.52 1.47
CA THR A 164 -26.08 6.12 2.40
C THR A 164 -27.49 5.79 1.92
N THR A 165 -28.41 5.56 2.86
CA THR A 165 -29.81 5.32 2.53
C THR A 165 -30.62 6.56 2.86
N SER A 166 -31.31 7.13 1.86
CA SER A 166 -32.31 8.20 2.05
C SER A 166 -33.64 7.74 1.47
N ASP A 167 -34.71 7.79 2.27
CA ASP A 167 -36.07 7.39 1.86
C ASP A 167 -36.17 6.02 1.16
N GLY A 168 -35.37 5.04 1.61
CA GLY A 168 -35.34 3.69 1.05
C GLY A 168 -34.59 3.56 -0.28
N GLN A 169 -33.93 4.61 -0.75
CA GLN A 169 -33.04 4.59 -1.91
C GLN A 169 -31.57 4.54 -1.48
N LEU A 170 -30.80 3.69 -2.17
CA LEU A 170 -29.35 3.61 -2.02
C LEU A 170 -28.71 4.76 -2.79
N MET A 171 -27.96 5.63 -2.08
CA MET A 171 -27.10 6.64 -2.68
C MET A 171 -25.64 6.19 -2.55
N LEU A 172 -24.96 6.11 -3.69
CA LEU A 172 -23.54 5.77 -3.84
C LEU A 172 -22.72 7.04 -4.06
#